data_AF-A0A1P8YHA4-F1
#
_entry.id   AF-A0A1P8YHA4-F1
#
_cell.length_a   1.000
_cell.length_b   1.000
_cell.length_c   1.000
_cell.angle_alpha   90.00
_cell.angle_beta   90.00
_cell.angle_gamma   90.00
#
_symmetry.space_group_name_H-M   'P 1'
#
loop_
_entity.id
_entity.type
_entity.pdbx_description
1 polymer ?
#
loop_
_entity_poly.entity_id
_entity_poly.type
_entity_poly.pdbx_seq_one_letter_code
_entity_poly.pdbx_strand_id
1 'polypeptide(L)'
;MRSTAIATLTEATPDGFDNLLVDALGDEDAAVRRTAAEGLRELVEVLPAADGLALHLASGDAIVRSTVVDLLRALRTGTAAQYRAALADVDHRVRIESVRALVSLDDWQTVATASEDENREVRIASAQGLATIGLGVSRRSAPSRPIVTPSSARPR
;
A
#
# COMPACT_ATOMS: atom_id res chain seq x y z
N MET A 1 -15.71 -21.98 14.12
CA MET A 1 -14.83 -22.22 12.95
C MET A 1 -13.62 -21.28 13.06
N ARG A 2 -12.46 -21.61 12.48
CA ARG A 2 -11.23 -20.80 12.64
C ARG A 2 -11.38 -19.36 12.12
N SER A 3 -12.09 -19.17 11.00
CA SER A 3 -12.40 -17.84 10.47
C SER A 3 -13.23 -16.98 11.44
N THR A 4 -14.19 -17.58 12.16
CA THR A 4 -14.94 -16.87 13.21
C THR A 4 -14.03 -16.41 14.34
N ALA A 5 -13.04 -17.24 14.73
CA ALA A 5 -12.07 -16.84 15.75
C ALA A 5 -11.20 -15.66 15.27
N ILE A 6 -10.79 -15.65 13.99
CA ILE A 6 -10.08 -14.51 13.40
C ILE A 6 -10.96 -13.25 13.40
N ALA A 7 -12.24 -13.36 13.03
CA ALA A 7 -13.15 -12.22 13.07
C ALA A 7 -13.28 -11.64 14.50
N THR A 8 -13.41 -12.50 15.52
CA THR A 8 -13.45 -12.05 16.91
C THR A 8 -12.13 -11.41 17.39
N LEU A 9 -10.99 -11.85 16.87
CA LEU A 9 -9.70 -11.21 17.15
C LEU A 9 -9.64 -9.80 16.56
N THR A 10 -10.16 -9.62 15.34
CA THR A 10 -10.25 -8.29 14.69
C THR A 10 -11.12 -7.33 15.51
N GLU A 11 -12.24 -7.80 16.03
CA GLU A 11 -13.16 -6.97 16.84
C GLU A 11 -12.60 -6.63 18.23
N ALA A 12 -11.91 -7.59 18.87
CA ALA A 12 -11.45 -7.44 20.25
C ALA A 12 -10.06 -6.80 20.37
N THR A 13 -9.23 -6.89 19.32
CA THR A 13 -7.83 -6.41 19.29
C THR A 13 -7.05 -6.70 20.58
N PRO A 14 -7.00 -7.96 21.07
CA PRO A 14 -6.23 -8.30 22.26
C PRO A 14 -4.72 -8.12 22.01
N ASP A 15 -3.92 -8.10 23.08
CA ASP A 15 -2.46 -8.07 22.94
C ASP A 15 -1.96 -9.21 22.02
N GLY A 16 -1.15 -8.86 21.01
CA GLY A 16 -0.62 -9.81 20.01
C GLY A 16 -1.59 -10.20 18.90
N PHE A 17 -2.73 -9.51 18.73
CA PHE A 17 -3.67 -9.77 17.63
C PHE A 17 -3.00 -9.68 16.26
N ASP A 18 -2.04 -8.76 16.10
CA ASP A 18 -1.28 -8.53 14.88
C ASP A 18 -0.52 -9.78 14.43
N ASN A 19 0.25 -10.40 15.33
CA ASN A 19 0.96 -11.64 15.03
C ASN A 19 0.00 -12.78 14.63
N LEU A 20 -1.12 -12.92 15.36
CA LEU A 20 -2.11 -13.95 15.05
C LEU A 20 -2.77 -13.74 13.68
N LEU A 21 -3.04 -12.50 13.30
CA LEU A 21 -3.58 -12.16 11.98
C LEU A 21 -2.56 -12.37 10.87
N VAL A 22 -1.28 -12.01 11.09
CA VAL A 22 -0.20 -12.26 10.12
C VAL A 22 -0.01 -13.77 9.91
N ASP A 23 0.07 -14.55 10.98
CA ASP A 23 0.19 -16.02 10.89
C ASP A 23 -0.99 -16.63 10.12
N ALA A 24 -2.20 -16.12 10.33
CA ALA A 24 -3.41 -16.59 9.66
C ALA A 24 -3.42 -16.31 8.15
N LEU A 25 -2.55 -15.45 7.61
CA LEU A 25 -2.34 -15.33 6.16
C LEU A 25 -1.71 -16.59 5.53
N GLY A 26 -1.07 -17.44 6.34
CA GLY A 26 -0.48 -18.72 5.95
C GLY A 26 -1.41 -19.93 6.11
N ASP A 27 -2.65 -19.73 6.55
CA ASP A 27 -3.56 -20.84 6.84
C ASP A 27 -3.90 -21.66 5.59
N GLU A 28 -4.04 -22.97 5.73
CA GLU A 28 -4.45 -23.87 4.63
C GLU A 28 -5.86 -23.52 4.10
N ASP A 29 -6.74 -23.03 4.96
CA ASP A 29 -8.11 -22.66 4.62
C ASP A 29 -8.20 -21.24 4.06
N ALA A 30 -8.66 -21.14 2.82
CA ALA A 30 -8.84 -19.88 2.11
C ALA A 30 -9.81 -18.91 2.81
N ALA A 31 -10.80 -19.41 3.55
CA ALA A 31 -11.69 -18.56 4.32
C ALA A 31 -10.95 -17.89 5.48
N VAL A 32 -10.06 -18.61 6.18
CA VAL A 32 -9.24 -18.06 7.26
C VAL A 32 -8.29 -17.01 6.71
N ARG A 33 -7.57 -17.30 5.62
CA ARG A 33 -6.68 -16.33 4.96
C ARG A 33 -7.41 -15.05 4.54
N ARG A 34 -8.62 -15.19 4.00
CA ARG A 34 -9.44 -14.04 3.58
C ARG A 34 -9.85 -13.19 4.78
N THR A 35 -10.38 -13.80 5.84
CA THR A 35 -10.79 -13.08 7.05
C THR A 35 -9.59 -12.39 7.71
N ALA A 36 -8.41 -13.02 7.73
CA ALA A 36 -7.19 -12.41 8.23
C ALA A 36 -6.76 -11.20 7.38
N ALA A 37 -6.78 -11.34 6.05
CA ALA A 37 -6.48 -10.25 5.12
C ALA A 37 -7.45 -9.06 5.25
N GLU A 38 -8.73 -9.32 5.44
CA GLU A 38 -9.75 -8.29 5.70
C GLU A 38 -9.50 -7.60 7.04
N GLY A 39 -9.27 -8.36 8.11
CA GLY A 39 -8.98 -7.81 9.43
C GLY A 39 -7.72 -6.96 9.47
N LEU A 40 -6.63 -7.38 8.81
CA LEU A 40 -5.41 -6.58 8.73
C LEU A 40 -5.61 -5.27 7.96
N ARG A 41 -6.41 -5.26 6.90
CA ARG A 41 -6.74 -4.02 6.16
C ARG A 41 -7.58 -3.07 7.00
N GLU A 42 -8.54 -3.60 7.76
CA GLU A 42 -9.37 -2.82 8.68
C GLU A 42 -8.56 -2.17 9.78
N LEU A 43 -7.59 -2.92 10.34
CA LEU A 43 -6.81 -2.50 11.49
C LEU A 43 -5.50 -1.79 11.14
N VAL A 44 -5.23 -1.51 9.86
CA VAL A 44 -3.90 -1.04 9.40
C VAL A 44 -3.37 0.19 10.14
N GLU A 45 -4.25 1.13 10.51
CA GLU A 45 -3.87 2.36 11.23
C GLU A 45 -3.49 2.13 12.70
N VAL A 46 -3.86 0.98 13.27
CA VAL A 46 -3.59 0.60 14.67
C VAL A 46 -2.68 -0.62 14.80
N LEU A 47 -2.13 -1.13 13.69
CA LEU A 47 -1.20 -2.25 13.71
C LEU A 47 0.11 -1.85 14.41
N PRO A 48 0.46 -2.48 15.54
CA PRO A 48 1.65 -2.13 16.31
C PRO A 48 2.95 -2.49 15.57
N ALA A 49 2.97 -3.65 14.92
CA ALA A 49 4.10 -4.15 14.15
C ALA A 49 3.65 -4.90 12.90
N ALA A 50 4.54 -4.93 11.91
CA ALA A 50 4.33 -5.49 10.57
C ALA A 50 5.20 -6.73 10.33
N ASP A 51 5.76 -7.30 11.40
CA ASP A 51 6.74 -8.36 11.32
C ASP A 51 6.13 -9.59 10.63
N GLY A 52 6.93 -10.26 9.79
CA GLY A 52 6.47 -11.45 9.07
C GLY A 52 5.61 -11.18 7.82
N LEU A 53 5.00 -10.00 7.62
CA LEU A 53 4.16 -9.72 6.45
C LEU A 53 4.87 -10.04 5.12
N ALA A 54 6.14 -9.64 5.00
CA ALA A 54 6.93 -9.86 3.78
C ALA A 54 7.12 -11.35 3.43
N LEU A 55 6.98 -12.28 4.39
CA LEU A 55 7.04 -13.73 4.13
C LEU A 55 5.88 -14.20 3.24
N HIS A 56 4.76 -13.47 3.24
CA HIS A 56 3.55 -13.82 2.49
C HIS A 56 3.51 -13.20 1.09
N LEU A 57 4.55 -12.49 0.65
CA LEU A 57 4.66 -11.97 -0.73
C LEU A 57 4.68 -13.08 -1.79
N ALA A 58 5.07 -14.30 -1.42
CA ALA A 58 5.08 -15.47 -2.29
C ALA A 58 3.90 -16.42 -2.06
N SER A 59 2.86 -15.98 -1.34
CA SER A 59 1.68 -16.81 -1.05
C SER A 59 1.04 -17.34 -2.34
N GLY A 60 0.56 -18.60 -2.31
CA GLY A 60 -0.23 -19.17 -3.41
C GLY A 60 -1.57 -18.45 -3.64
N ASP A 61 -2.01 -17.63 -2.68
CA ASP A 61 -3.27 -16.90 -2.74
C ASP A 61 -3.05 -15.43 -3.16
N ALA A 62 -3.64 -15.03 -4.29
CA ALA A 62 -3.52 -13.68 -4.83
C ALA A 62 -4.15 -12.61 -3.91
N ILE A 63 -5.18 -12.97 -3.13
CA ILE A 63 -5.77 -12.06 -2.15
C ILE A 63 -4.72 -11.75 -1.08
N VAL A 64 -4.02 -12.77 -0.57
CA VAL A 64 -2.94 -12.58 0.41
C VAL A 64 -1.82 -11.73 -0.17
N ARG A 65 -1.32 -12.07 -1.36
CA ARG A 65 -0.22 -11.30 -1.99
C ARG A 65 -0.56 -9.82 -2.17
N SER A 66 -1.77 -9.51 -2.68
CA SER A 66 -2.21 -8.13 -2.87
C SER A 66 -2.38 -7.39 -1.54
N THR A 67 -2.96 -8.04 -0.52
CA THR A 67 -3.07 -7.48 0.83
C THR A 67 -1.70 -7.14 1.41
N VAL A 68 -0.73 -8.05 1.29
CA VAL A 68 0.62 -7.85 1.83
C VAL A 68 1.31 -6.66 1.16
N VAL A 69 1.20 -6.52 -0.17
CA VAL A 69 1.76 -5.35 -0.88
C VAL A 69 1.15 -4.04 -0.38
N ASP A 70 -0.16 -3.99 -0.19
CA ASP A 70 -0.87 -2.81 0.32
C ASP A 70 -0.47 -2.48 1.77
N LEU A 71 -0.41 -3.48 2.66
CA LEU A 71 -0.01 -3.28 4.05
C LEU A 71 1.45 -2.84 4.18
N LEU A 72 2.37 -3.45 3.44
CA LEU A 72 3.78 -3.03 3.43
C LEU A 72 3.93 -1.57 2.97
N ARG A 73 3.08 -1.12 2.04
CA ARG A 73 3.03 0.28 1.58
C ARG A 73 2.46 1.19 2.66
N ALA A 74 1.31 0.83 3.24
CA ALA A 74 0.64 1.63 4.26
C ALA A 74 1.51 1.83 5.50
N LEU A 75 2.18 0.76 5.95
CA LEU A 75 3.07 0.74 7.11
C LEU A 75 4.48 1.26 6.79
N ARG A 76 4.76 1.57 5.52
CA ARG A 76 6.07 2.04 5.02
C ARG A 76 7.24 1.10 5.35
N THR A 77 6.97 -0.20 5.35
CA THR A 77 7.96 -1.26 5.64
C THR A 77 8.40 -2.01 4.38
N GLY A 78 7.73 -1.80 3.24
CA GLY A 78 8.12 -2.42 1.98
C GLY A 78 9.24 -1.69 1.23
N THR A 79 9.78 -2.38 0.23
CA THR A 79 10.90 -1.90 -0.61
C THR A 79 10.50 -1.77 -2.07
N ALA A 80 11.20 -0.91 -2.81
CA ALA A 80 10.98 -0.79 -4.26
C ALA A 80 11.16 -2.12 -4.99
N ALA A 81 12.12 -2.96 -4.59
CA ALA A 81 12.34 -4.26 -5.20
C ALA A 81 11.11 -5.20 -5.05
N GLN A 82 10.49 -5.22 -3.87
CA GLN A 82 9.28 -6.01 -3.64
C GLN A 82 8.11 -5.51 -4.48
N TYR A 83 7.90 -4.20 -4.56
CA TYR A 83 6.81 -3.65 -5.36
C TYR A 83 7.02 -3.87 -6.85
N ARG A 84 8.25 -3.69 -7.37
CA ARG A 84 8.56 -4.01 -8.78
C ARG A 84 8.35 -5.48 -9.10
N ALA A 85 8.72 -6.39 -8.20
CA ALA A 85 8.44 -7.81 -8.38
C ALA A 85 6.92 -8.09 -8.43
N ALA A 86 6.14 -7.47 -7.55
CA ALA A 86 4.67 -7.58 -7.55
C ALA A 86 4.01 -7.01 -8.82
N LEU A 87 4.68 -6.13 -9.57
CA LEU A 87 4.16 -5.61 -10.84
C LEU A 87 4.16 -6.68 -11.95
N ALA A 88 4.98 -7.73 -11.80
CA ALA A 88 5.03 -8.86 -12.72
C ALA A 88 4.11 -10.02 -12.30
N ASP A 89 3.26 -9.84 -11.29
CA ASP A 89 2.39 -10.89 -10.78
C ASP A 89 1.33 -11.31 -11.81
N VAL A 90 0.99 -12.60 -11.82
CA VAL A 90 -0.03 -13.17 -12.71
C VAL A 90 -1.43 -12.60 -12.44
N ASP A 91 -1.74 -12.23 -11.19
CA ASP A 91 -3.03 -11.66 -10.82
C ASP A 91 -2.99 -10.14 -10.85
N HIS A 92 -3.86 -9.56 -11.67
CA HIS A 92 -3.99 -8.11 -11.85
C HIS A 92 -4.25 -7.34 -10.54
N ARG A 93 -4.85 -7.96 -9.51
CA ARG A 93 -5.07 -7.30 -8.20
C ARG A 93 -3.73 -7.01 -7.51
N VAL A 94 -2.78 -7.94 -7.58
CA VAL A 94 -1.44 -7.75 -7.03
C VAL A 94 -0.70 -6.65 -7.80
N ARG A 95 -0.84 -6.65 -9.14
CA ARG A 95 -0.28 -5.59 -9.99
C ARG A 95 -0.85 -4.21 -9.68
N ILE A 96 -2.16 -4.09 -9.39
CA ILE A 96 -2.80 -2.83 -8.97
C ILE A 96 -2.20 -2.33 -7.65
N GLU A 97 -2.04 -3.19 -6.64
CA GLU A 97 -1.43 -2.78 -5.36
C GLU A 97 0.05 -2.43 -5.53
N SER A 98 0.77 -3.12 -6.43
CA SER A 98 2.13 -2.76 -6.81
C SER A 98 2.20 -1.34 -7.39
N VAL A 99 1.33 -0.99 -8.34
CA VAL A 99 1.27 0.36 -8.91
C VAL A 99 1.08 1.41 -7.82
N ARG A 100 0.12 1.20 -6.90
CA ARG A 100 -0.13 2.12 -5.78
C ARG A 100 1.09 2.24 -4.86
N ALA A 101 1.79 1.14 -4.62
CA ALA A 101 3.00 1.13 -3.81
C ALA A 101 4.15 1.89 -4.48
N LEU A 102 4.36 1.70 -5.78
CA LEU A 102 5.38 2.42 -6.54
C LEU A 102 5.09 3.92 -6.65
N VAL A 103 3.81 4.31 -6.75
CA VAL A 103 3.38 5.71 -6.67
C VAL A 103 3.78 6.33 -5.33
N SER A 104 3.64 5.60 -4.23
CA SER A 104 4.05 6.10 -2.90
C SER A 104 5.57 6.34 -2.77
N LEU A 105 6.36 5.72 -3.66
CA LEU A 105 7.81 5.90 -3.76
C LEU A 105 8.22 6.91 -4.85
N ASP A 106 7.27 7.58 -5.52
CA ASP A 106 7.49 8.45 -6.68
C ASP A 106 8.26 7.73 -7.85
N ASP A 107 8.16 6.40 -7.97
CA ASP A 107 8.81 5.59 -9.03
C ASP A 107 8.01 5.62 -10.34
N TRP A 108 7.95 6.80 -10.95
CA TRP A 108 7.17 7.05 -12.16
C TRP A 108 7.61 6.20 -13.35
N GLN A 109 8.91 5.85 -13.44
CA GLN A 109 9.45 5.06 -14.55
C GLN A 109 8.85 3.66 -14.54
N THR A 110 8.82 3.02 -13.38
CA THR A 110 8.23 1.68 -13.25
C THR A 110 6.72 1.76 -13.42
N VAL A 111 6.05 2.74 -12.80
CA VAL A 111 4.59 2.92 -12.96
C VAL A 111 4.20 3.06 -14.43
N ALA A 112 4.97 3.82 -15.23
CA ALA A 112 4.68 4.03 -16.65
C ALA A 112 4.62 2.72 -17.46
N THR A 113 5.42 1.71 -17.11
CA THR A 113 5.39 0.40 -17.79
C THR A 113 4.03 -0.30 -17.69
N ALA A 114 3.29 -0.08 -16.60
CA ALA A 114 1.96 -0.65 -16.39
C ALA A 114 0.87 -0.02 -17.27
N SER A 115 1.19 1.01 -18.05
CA SER A 115 0.27 1.59 -19.04
C SER A 115 -0.01 0.65 -20.22
N GLU A 116 0.86 -0.34 -20.43
CA GLU A 116 0.74 -1.37 -21.47
C GLU A 116 0.18 -2.70 -20.93
N ASP A 117 -0.20 -2.75 -19.65
CA ASP A 117 -0.72 -3.96 -19.03
C ASP A 117 -1.96 -4.49 -19.78
N GLU A 118 -2.09 -5.81 -19.91
CA GLU A 118 -3.23 -6.46 -20.55
C GLU A 118 -4.56 -6.11 -19.84
N ASN A 119 -4.52 -5.93 -18.53
CA ASN A 119 -5.69 -5.68 -17.70
C ASN A 119 -6.01 -4.18 -17.67
N ARG A 120 -7.26 -3.86 -17.99
CA ARG A 120 -7.75 -2.48 -18.04
C ARG A 120 -7.59 -1.74 -16.70
N GLU A 121 -7.84 -2.40 -15.57
CA GLU A 121 -7.79 -1.77 -14.26
C GLU A 121 -6.35 -1.42 -13.86
N VAL A 122 -5.37 -2.24 -14.26
CA VAL A 122 -3.95 -1.93 -14.06
C VAL A 122 -3.54 -0.69 -14.87
N ARG A 123 -3.97 -0.59 -16.13
CA ARG A 123 -3.72 0.60 -16.95
C ARG A 123 -4.33 1.86 -16.35
N ILE A 124 -5.54 1.75 -15.77
CA ILE A 124 -6.20 2.88 -15.07
C ILE A 124 -5.41 3.27 -13.83
N ALA A 125 -5.00 2.31 -13.01
CA ALA A 125 -4.20 2.57 -11.82
C ALA A 125 -2.87 3.26 -12.19
N SER A 126 -2.22 2.84 -13.29
CA SER A 126 -1.02 3.49 -13.83
C SER A 126 -1.28 4.96 -14.19
N ALA A 127 -2.31 5.22 -15.01
CA ALA A 127 -2.63 6.56 -15.46
C ALA A 127 -2.97 7.51 -14.28
N GLN A 128 -3.74 7.01 -13.30
CA GLN A 128 -4.05 7.74 -12.08
C GLN A 128 -2.78 8.00 -11.25
N GLY A 129 -1.93 7.00 -11.10
CA GLY A 129 -0.67 7.09 -10.36
C GLY A 129 0.29 8.13 -10.95
N LEU A 130 0.48 8.13 -12.27
CA LEU A 130 1.32 9.12 -12.96
C LEU A 130 0.77 10.54 -12.78
N ALA A 131 -0.55 10.72 -12.83
CA ALA A 131 -1.18 12.01 -12.56
C ALA A 131 -0.90 12.48 -11.12
N THR A 132 -1.01 11.59 -10.13
CA THR A 132 -0.68 11.88 -8.72
C THR A 132 0.77 12.33 -8.55
N ILE A 133 1.73 11.60 -9.15
CA ILE A 133 3.16 11.94 -9.08
C ILE A 133 3.43 13.31 -9.72
N GLY A 134 2.87 13.56 -10.91
CA GLY A 134 3.03 14.83 -11.63
C GLY A 134 2.49 16.04 -10.87
N LEU A 135 1.34 15.90 -10.20
CA LEU A 135 0.78 16.95 -9.34
C LEU A 135 1.67 17.20 -8.09
N GLY A 136 2.27 16.14 -7.53
CA GLY A 136 3.22 16.25 -6.42
C GLY A 136 4.49 17.02 -6.78
N VAL A 137 5.09 16.73 -7.94
CA VAL A 137 6.26 17.46 -8.47
C VAL A 137 5.95 18.93 -8.70
N SER A 138 4.75 19.23 -9.22
CA SER A 138 4.31 20.61 -9.48
C SER A 138 4.16 21.43 -8.18
N ARG A 139 3.67 20.81 -7.09
CA ARG A 139 3.57 21.47 -5.76
C ARG A 139 4.93 21.71 -5.12
N ARG A 140 5.89 20.80 -5.27
CA ARG A 140 7.26 20.95 -4.74
C ARG A 140 8.08 22.00 -5.50
N SER A 141 7.77 22.23 -6.77
CA SER A 141 8.51 23.16 -7.64
C SER A 141 7.93 24.59 -7.65
N ALA A 142 6.80 24.83 -6.98
CA ALA A 142 6.20 26.16 -6.91
C ALA A 142 7.09 27.10 -6.06
N PRO A 143 7.55 28.24 -6.59
CA PRO A 143 8.39 29.15 -5.83
C PRO A 143 7.60 29.72 -4.64
N SER A 144 8.17 29.59 -3.44
CA SER A 144 7.68 30.26 -2.22
C SER A 144 7.58 31.76 -2.49
N ARG A 145 6.37 32.30 -2.62
CA ARG A 145 6.17 33.75 -2.79
C ARG A 145 6.81 34.45 -1.59
N PRO A 146 7.76 35.38 -1.80
CA PRO A 146 8.33 36.13 -0.69
C PRO A 146 7.22 36.96 -0.05
N ILE A 147 7.15 36.91 1.28
CA ILE A 147 6.31 37.80 2.08
C ILE A 147 6.88 39.20 1.91
N VAL A 148 6.24 40.02 1.06
CA VAL A 148 6.53 41.45 1.00
C VAL A 148 5.94 42.08 2.26
N THR A 149 6.78 42.32 3.26
CA THR A 149 6.43 43.20 4.38
C THR A 149 6.45 44.66 3.88
N PRO A 150 5.38 45.45 4.05
CA PRO A 150 5.39 46.84 3.65
C PRO A 150 6.40 47.63 4.51
N SER A 151 7.41 48.20 3.87
CA SER A 151 8.41 49.06 4.50
C SER A 151 7.75 50.35 4.97
N SER A 152 7.62 50.53 6.29
CA SER A 152 7.18 51.77 6.90
C SER A 152 8.23 52.87 6.69
N ALA A 153 7.94 53.83 5.82
CA ALA A 153 8.71 55.05 5.70
C ALA A 153 8.53 55.90 6.98
N ARG A 154 9.65 56.24 7.64
CA ARG A 154 9.68 57.32 8.65
C ARG A 154 9.97 58.65 7.95
N PRO A 155 9.17 59.70 8.16
CA PRO A 155 9.58 61.04 7.79
C PRO A 155 10.53 61.65 8.84
N ARG A 156 11.30 62.62 8.38
CA ARG A 156 12.41 63.30 9.06
C ARG A 156 11.99 64.13 10.26
#